data_AF-A0AA38LFM3-F1
#
_entry.id   AF-A0AA38LFM3-F1
#
_cell.length_a   1.000
_cell.length_b   1.000
_cell.length_c   1.000
_cell.angle_alpha   90.00
_cell.angle_beta   90.00
_cell.angle_gamma   90.00
#
_symmetry.space_group_name_H-M   'P 1'
#
loop_
_entity.id
_entity.type
_entity.pdbx_description
1 polymer ?
#
loop_
_entity_poly.entity_id
_entity_poly.type
_entity_poly.pdbx_seq_one_letter_code
_entity_poly.pdbx_strand_id
1 'polypeptide(L)'
;DYVKRQTRFTSRKPAKVIISKMEAAARLMSFRVQTRNYKMRLEGFTTNKTGPLVVALEVFEVAPSLFMIEVRKVVGDTLEYHKFYKIFCARLEDIIWKPIRVAGKSDV
;
A
#
# COMPACT_ATOMS: atom_id res chain seq x y z
N ASP A 1 4.86 21.10 -9.84
CA ASP A 1 5.28 19.89 -9.09
C ASP A 1 4.17 18.88 -8.91
N TYR A 2 4.24 17.77 -9.65
CA TYR A 2 3.23 16.71 -9.62
C TYR A 2 3.40 15.84 -8.37
N VAL A 3 2.69 16.20 -7.29
CA VAL A 3 2.56 15.33 -6.13
C VAL A 3 1.96 14.00 -6.57
N LYS A 4 2.77 12.93 -6.61
CA LYS A 4 2.37 11.60 -7.12
C LYS A 4 1.19 11.06 -6.31
N ARG A 5 -0.01 11.11 -6.89
CA ARG A 5 -1.27 10.58 -6.31
C ARG A 5 -1.32 9.05 -6.21
N GLN A 6 -0.34 8.37 -6.80
CA GLN A 6 -0.20 6.92 -6.84
C GLN A 6 1.16 6.51 -6.30
N THR A 7 1.15 5.47 -5.47
CA THR A 7 2.34 4.92 -4.84
C THR A 7 2.35 3.41 -5.05
N ARG A 8 3.55 2.83 -5.16
CA ARG A 8 3.72 1.41 -5.52
C ARG A 8 4.78 0.76 -4.65
N PHE A 9 4.59 -0.52 -4.36
CA PHE A 9 5.61 -1.39 -3.82
C PHE A 9 5.45 -2.79 -4.43
N THR A 10 6.44 -3.65 -4.22
CA THR A 10 6.41 -5.03 -4.73
C THR A 10 6.49 -6.03 -3.59
N SER A 11 6.07 -7.26 -3.85
CA SER A 11 6.15 -8.38 -2.92
C SER A 11 6.39 -9.68 -3.68
N ARG A 12 7.09 -10.61 -3.04
CA ARG A 12 7.24 -12.01 -3.50
C ARG A 12 6.41 -13.00 -2.68
N LYS A 13 5.55 -12.51 -1.78
CA LYS A 13 4.65 -13.36 -1.01
C LYS A 13 3.49 -13.83 -1.90
N PRO A 14 2.85 -14.97 -1.62
CA PRO A 14 1.66 -15.39 -2.35
C PRO A 14 0.57 -14.31 -2.28
N ALA A 15 -0.16 -14.09 -3.37
CA ALA A 15 -1.15 -13.01 -3.46
C ALA A 15 -2.23 -13.05 -2.36
N LYS A 16 -2.64 -14.25 -1.92
CA LYS A 16 -3.56 -14.42 -0.77
C LYS A 16 -2.98 -13.86 0.53
N VAL A 17 -1.68 -14.06 0.77
CA VAL A 17 -0.98 -13.54 1.95
C VAL A 17 -0.87 -12.01 1.88
N ILE A 18 -0.55 -11.48 0.69
CA ILE A 18 -0.48 -10.03 0.44
C ILE A 18 -1.83 -9.38 0.78
N ILE A 19 -2.93 -9.87 0.21
CA ILE A 19 -4.28 -9.35 0.46
C ILE A 19 -4.61 -9.40 1.95
N SER A 20 -4.45 -10.56 2.60
CA SER A 20 -4.79 -10.73 4.01
C SER A 20 -4.01 -9.76 4.92
N LYS A 21 -2.70 -9.57 4.65
CA LYS A 21 -1.86 -8.62 5.39
C LYS A 21 -2.29 -7.18 5.17
N MET A 22 -2.60 -6.79 3.94
CA MET A 22 -3.13 -5.47 3.60
C MET A 22 -4.47 -5.20 4.29
N GLU A 23 -5.37 -6.18 4.32
CA GLU A 23 -6.67 -6.07 5.01
C GLU A 23 -6.48 -5.88 6.52
N ALA A 24 -5.64 -6.71 7.14
CA ALA A 24 -5.34 -6.61 8.56
C ALA A 24 -4.72 -5.25 8.92
N ALA A 25 -3.75 -4.78 8.14
CA ALA A 25 -3.11 -3.48 8.34
C ALA A 25 -4.12 -2.33 8.21
N ALA A 26 -5.00 -2.37 7.20
CA ALA A 26 -6.02 -1.34 7.01
C ALA A 26 -7.05 -1.31 8.15
N ARG A 27 -7.49 -2.48 8.63
CA ARG A 27 -8.41 -2.58 9.78
C ARG A 27 -7.79 -2.02 11.07
N LEU A 28 -6.51 -2.30 11.32
CA LEU A 28 -5.77 -1.72 12.47
C LEU A 28 -5.61 -0.20 12.38
N MET A 29 -5.72 0.36 11.17
CA MET A 29 -5.73 1.80 10.94
C MET A 29 -7.15 2.39 10.98
N SER A 30 -8.14 1.61 11.43
CA SER A 30 -9.56 2.00 11.48
C SER A 30 -10.14 2.35 10.11
N PHE A 31 -9.73 1.66 9.05
CA PHE A 31 -10.39 1.77 7.74
C PHE A 31 -11.44 0.68 7.60
N ARG A 32 -12.58 1.04 7.01
CA ARG A 32 -13.51 0.07 6.43
C ARG A 32 -12.86 -0.51 5.18
N VAL A 33 -12.91 -1.84 5.05
CA VAL A 33 -12.26 -2.57 3.96
C VAL A 33 -13.32 -3.30 3.13
N GLN A 34 -13.24 -3.13 1.81
CA GLN A 34 -14.00 -3.91 0.84
C GLN A 34 -13.02 -4.54 -0.14
N THR A 35 -13.07 -5.85 -0.29
CA THR A 35 -12.14 -6.60 -1.14
C THR A 35 -12.90 -7.39 -2.19
N ARG A 36 -12.44 -7.34 -3.43
CA ARG A 36 -12.98 -8.12 -4.55
C ARG A 36 -11.89 -8.34 -5.59
N ASN A 37 -11.64 -9.59 -5.98
CA ASN A 37 -10.75 -9.94 -7.10
C ASN A 37 -9.42 -9.18 -7.12
N TYR A 38 -8.58 -9.38 -6.10
CA TYR A 38 -7.25 -8.72 -5.96
C TYR A 38 -7.28 -7.18 -5.92
N LYS A 39 -8.46 -6.58 -5.79
CA LYS A 39 -8.69 -5.15 -5.59
C LYS A 39 -9.28 -4.92 -4.21
N MET A 40 -8.87 -3.82 -3.59
CA MET A 40 -9.37 -3.40 -2.29
C MET A 40 -9.75 -1.92 -2.32
N ARG A 41 -10.85 -1.58 -1.66
CA ARG A 41 -11.25 -0.21 -1.38
C ARG A 41 -11.23 -0.01 0.13
N LEU A 42 -10.46 1.00 0.55
CA LEU A 42 -10.34 1.42 1.95
C LEU A 42 -11.03 2.76 2.12
N GLU A 43 -11.87 2.86 3.13
CA GLU A 43 -12.59 4.07 3.48
C GLU A 43 -12.33 4.39 4.95
N GLY A 44 -11.67 5.52 5.20
CA GLY A 44 -11.39 5.99 6.55
C GLY A 44 -12.62 6.63 7.16
N PHE A 45 -12.77 6.53 8.48
CA PHE A 45 -13.79 7.30 9.20
C PHE A 45 -13.30 8.74 9.40
N THR A 46 -14.14 9.72 9.13
CA THR A 46 -13.82 11.15 9.23
C THR A 46 -14.67 11.83 10.30
N THR A 47 -14.07 12.81 10.99
CA THR A 47 -14.76 13.84 11.80
C THR A 47 -14.36 15.25 11.38
N ASN A 48 -13.58 15.40 10.32
CA ASN A 48 -12.93 16.64 9.88
C ASN A 48 -13.59 17.23 8.61
N LYS A 49 -13.42 18.53 8.40
CA LYS A 49 -14.14 19.33 7.36
C LYS A 49 -13.87 18.87 5.92
N THR A 50 -12.79 18.14 5.67
CA THR A 50 -12.34 17.71 4.33
C THR A 50 -12.97 16.40 3.85
N GLY A 51 -13.75 15.73 4.69
CA GLY A 51 -14.40 14.45 4.36
C GLY A 51 -13.45 13.24 4.49
N PRO A 52 -13.95 12.03 4.16
CA PRO A 52 -13.19 10.78 4.37
C PRO A 52 -12.08 10.59 3.34
N LEU A 53 -10.96 10.04 3.79
CA LEU A 53 -9.93 9.51 2.90
C LEU A 53 -10.40 8.18 2.31
N VAL A 54 -10.40 8.09 0.98
CA VAL A 54 -10.72 6.85 0.25
C VAL A 54 -9.52 6.44 -0.60
N VAL A 55 -9.09 5.18 -0.43
CA VAL A 55 -7.92 4.61 -1.12
C VAL A 55 -8.33 3.35 -1.87
N ALA A 56 -7.83 3.20 -3.10
CA ALA A 56 -7.95 1.98 -3.88
C ALA A 56 -6.59 1.28 -3.93
N LEU A 57 -6.60 -0.05 -3.79
CA LEU A 57 -5.43 -0.89 -3.91
C LEU A 57 -5.69 -1.99 -4.94
N GLU A 58 -4.69 -2.31 -5.74
CA GLU A 58 -4.76 -3.38 -6.73
C GLU A 58 -3.44 -4.15 -6.76
N VAL A 59 -3.56 -5.48 -6.81
CA VAL A 59 -2.42 -6.39 -6.89
C VAL A 59 -2.32 -6.93 -8.31
N PHE A 60 -1.15 -6.74 -8.92
CA PHE A 60 -0.83 -7.21 -10.26
C PHE A 60 0.32 -8.21 -10.17
N GLU A 61 0.19 -9.37 -10.82
CA GLU A 61 1.35 -10.23 -11.06
C GLU A 61 2.14 -9.66 -12.24
N VAL A 62 3.38 -9.24 -11.99
CA VAL A 62 4.24 -8.59 -13.00
C VAL A 62 5.37 -9.50 -13.49
N ALA A 63 5.63 -10.58 -12.76
CA ALA A 63 6.45 -11.72 -13.17
C ALA A 63 6.06 -12.93 -12.28
N PRO A 64 6.46 -14.17 -12.61
CA PRO A 64 6.13 -15.34 -11.79
C PRO A 64 6.49 -15.13 -10.31
N SER A 65 5.50 -15.22 -9.43
CA SER A 65 5.65 -14.99 -7.98
C SER A 65 6.19 -13.60 -7.58
N LEU A 66 6.08 -12.61 -8.48
CA LEU A 66 6.39 -11.22 -8.20
C LEU A 66 5.15 -10.37 -8.45
N PHE A 67 4.67 -9.75 -7.38
CA PHE A 67 3.48 -8.95 -7.38
C PHE A 67 3.82 -7.48 -7.16
N MET A 68 3.21 -6.60 -7.96
CA MET A 68 3.19 -5.17 -7.73
C MET A 68 1.86 -4.81 -7.07
N ILE A 69 1.95 -4.03 -6.00
CA ILE A 69 0.79 -3.46 -5.31
C ILE A 69 0.78 -1.99 -5.66
N GLU A 70 -0.28 -1.55 -6.34
CA GLU A 70 -0.55 -0.14 -6.57
C GLU A 70 -1.53 0.37 -5.51
N VAL A 71 -1.20 1.51 -4.92
CA VAL A 71 -2.03 2.23 -3.95
C VAL A 71 -2.34 3.60 -4.53
N ARG A 72 -3.62 3.96 -4.54
CA ARG A 72 -4.11 5.17 -5.21
C ARG A 72 -5.11 5.92 -4.35
N LYS A 73 -4.90 7.23 -4.20
CA LYS A 73 -5.89 8.13 -3.62
C LYS A 73 -7.09 8.27 -4.56
N VAL A 74 -8.28 7.96 -4.07
CA VAL A 74 -9.54 8.16 -4.81
C VAL A 74 -10.18 9.48 -4.39
N VAL A 75 -10.38 9.68 -3.09
CA VAL A 75 -10.96 10.90 -2.47
C VAL A 75 -10.13 11.25 -1.23
N GLY A 76 -10.15 12.52 -0.81
CA GLY A 76 -9.54 12.99 0.43
C GLY A 76 -8.29 13.84 0.23
N ASP A 77 -7.75 14.33 1.35
CA ASP A 77 -6.57 15.20 1.36
C ASP A 77 -5.28 14.45 0.96
N THR A 78 -4.36 15.17 0.31
CA THR A 78 -3.14 14.56 -0.21
C THR A 78 -2.10 14.33 0.90
N LEU A 79 -2.03 15.18 1.92
CA LEU A 79 -1.13 14.98 3.06
C LEU A 79 -1.63 13.81 3.93
N GLU A 80 -2.94 13.71 4.13
CA GLU A 80 -3.55 12.55 4.79
C GLU A 80 -3.25 11.24 4.04
N TYR A 81 -3.35 11.26 2.71
CA TYR A 81 -2.98 10.11 1.87
C TYR A 81 -1.51 9.70 2.04
N HIS A 82 -0.58 10.66 2.05
CA HIS A 82 0.84 10.33 2.26
C HIS A 82 1.12 9.79 3.67
N LYS A 83 0.46 10.35 4.69
CA LYS A 83 0.57 9.85 6.06
C LYS A 83 0.03 8.43 6.16
N PHE A 84 -1.14 8.17 5.55
CA PHE A 84 -1.71 6.83 5.41
C PHE A 84 -0.70 5.89 4.75
N TYR A 85 -0.18 6.24 3.57
CA TYR A 85 0.72 5.37 2.80
C TYR A 85 1.99 5.04 3.57
N LYS A 86 2.60 6.03 4.26
CA LYS A 86 3.78 5.83 5.09
C LYS A 86 3.52 4.81 6.21
N ILE A 87 2.42 4.98 6.95
CA ILE A 87 2.05 4.08 8.06
C ILE A 87 1.68 2.69 7.52
N PHE A 88 0.93 2.63 6.42
CA PHE A 88 0.51 1.39 5.78
C PHE A 88 1.72 0.55 5.35
N CYS A 89 2.69 1.17 4.67
CA CYS A 89 3.93 0.48 4.29
C CYS A 89 4.75 0.03 5.50
N ALA A 90 4.84 0.83 6.57
CA ALA A 90 5.54 0.42 7.79
C ALA A 90 4.90 -0.82 8.43
N ARG A 91 3.57 -0.94 8.39
CA ARG A 91 2.84 -2.12 8.87
C ARG A 91 2.97 -3.36 7.97
N LEU A 92 3.48 -3.20 6.76
CA LEU A 92 3.64 -4.25 5.75
C LEU A 92 5.12 -4.53 5.43
N GLU A 93 6.03 -4.10 6.30
CA GLU A 93 7.47 -4.24 6.08
C GLU A 93 7.89 -5.69 5.83
N ASP A 94 7.23 -6.66 6.47
CA ASP A 94 7.52 -8.10 6.36
C ASP A 94 7.14 -8.71 4.99
N ILE A 95 6.30 -8.01 4.22
CA ILE A 95 5.89 -8.45 2.88
C ILE A 95 6.44 -7.58 1.75
N ILE A 96 6.95 -6.37 2.05
CA ILE A 96 7.54 -5.49 1.05
C ILE A 96 8.89 -6.05 0.62
N TRP A 97 9.01 -6.34 -0.68
CA TRP A 97 10.28 -6.76 -1.25
C TRP A 97 11.20 -5.54 -1.36
N LYS A 98 12.33 -5.61 -0.64
CA LYS A 98 13.42 -4.65 -0.75
C LYS A 98 14.51 -5.28 -1.62
N PRO A 99 15.06 -4.58 -2.63
CA PRO A 99 16.27 -5.06 -3.29
C PRO A 99 17.37 -5.20 -2.24
N ILE A 100 18.10 -6.32 -2.29
CA ILE A 100 19.27 -6.53 -1.44
C ILE A 100 20.23 -5.38 -1.76
N ARG A 101 20.48 -4.52 -0.77
CA ARG A 101 21.62 -3.60 -0.86
C ARG A 101 22.84 -4.48 -0.70
N VAL A 102 23.37 -4.96 -1.82
CA VAL A 102 24.74 -5.45 -1.83
C VAL A 102 25.56 -4.20 -1.54
N ALA A 103 26.01 -4.05 -0.30
CA ALA A 103 27.03 -3.08 0.02
C ALA A 103 28.18 -3.43 -0.92
N GLY A 104 28.39 -2.60 -1.94
CA GLY A 104 29.57 -2.72 -2.77
C GLY A 104 30.74 -2.69 -1.81
N LYS A 105 31.45 -3.81 -1.69
CA LYS A 105 32.83 -3.75 -1.24
C LYS A 105 33.51 -2.87 -2.27
N SER A 106 33.88 -1.67 -1.85
CA SER A 106 34.89 -0.90 -2.55
C SER A 106 36.16 -1.73 -2.45
N ASP A 107 36.43 -2.54 -3.47
CA ASP A 107 37.72 -3.19 -3.64
C ASP A 107 38.71 -2.10 -4.09
N VAL A 108 39.63 -1.78 -3.17
CA VAL A 108 40.91 -1.04 -3.29
C VAL A 108 40.84 0.43 -3.71
#